data_AF-A0A223PLC9-F1
#
_entry.id   AF-A0A223PLC9-F1
#
_cell.length_a   1.000
_cell.length_b   1.000
_cell.length_c   1.000
_cell.angle_alpha   90.00
_cell.angle_beta   90.00
_cell.angle_gamma   90.00
#
_symmetry.space_group_name_H-M   'P 1'
#
loop_
_entity.id
_entity.type
_entity.pdbx_description
1 polymer ?
#
loop_
_entity_poly.entity_id
_entity_poly.type
_entity_poly.pdbx_seq_one_letter_code
_entity_poly.pdbx_strand_id
1 'polypeptide(L)'
;MTNNSTKLLFLSTLMMGTILSISSNSWFGVWMGLEINLLSFIPLLTSNKNMMMNESSIKYFIVQAMASTMLLFSILLIQMKYPMGWETEFIPSMMISSSLLLKIGAAPFHFWFPEVMGASSWNNCLTLMTWQKIAPMMVLSYCIQLSNFIWTIIILSIVIGAMGGLNQTSLRQLLAYSSISHLGWMISSLTVSETIWELYF
;
A
#
# COMPACT_ATOMS: atom_id res chain seq x y z
N MET A 1 -26.59 13.72 4.04
CA MET A 1 -26.17 13.53 2.64
C MET A 1 -24.83 14.23 2.52
N THR A 2 -23.71 13.50 2.61
CA THR A 2 -22.42 14.07 2.20
C THR A 2 -22.60 14.43 0.74
N ASN A 3 -22.60 15.72 0.43
CA ASN A 3 -22.89 16.23 -0.92
C ASN A 3 -22.10 15.40 -1.94
N ASN A 4 -22.80 14.89 -2.96
CA ASN A 4 -22.19 14.13 -4.04
C ASN A 4 -20.94 14.84 -4.59
N SER A 5 -20.92 16.17 -4.56
CA SER A 5 -19.79 17.01 -4.98
C SER A 5 -18.52 16.79 -4.16
N THR A 6 -18.58 16.68 -2.82
CA THR A 6 -17.37 16.47 -2.01
C THR A 6 -16.81 15.06 -2.21
N LYS A 7 -17.68 14.06 -2.31
CA LYS A 7 -17.27 12.68 -2.63
C LYS A 7 -16.65 12.58 -4.02
N LEU A 8 -17.22 13.27 -5.01
CA LEU A 8 -16.66 13.36 -6.37
C LEU A 8 -15.27 14.01 -6.38
N LEU A 9 -15.08 15.08 -5.61
CA LEU A 9 -13.80 15.77 -5.51
C LEU A 9 -12.72 14.87 -4.89
N PHE A 10 -13.05 14.15 -3.82
CA PHE A 10 -12.10 13.20 -3.23
C PHE A 10 -11.80 12.01 -4.13
N LEU A 11 -12.79 11.52 -4.88
CA LEU A 11 -12.54 10.48 -5.87
C LEU A 11 -11.66 10.98 -7.01
N SER A 12 -11.91 12.18 -7.57
CA SER A 12 -11.09 12.69 -8.66
C SER A 12 -9.65 12.97 -8.24
N THR A 13 -9.44 13.50 -7.03
CA THR A 13 -8.10 13.70 -6.47
C THR A 13 -7.37 12.38 -6.20
N LEU A 14 -8.10 11.33 -5.79
CA LEU A 14 -7.57 9.98 -5.62
C LEU A 14 -7.15 9.33 -6.96
N MET A 15 -7.89 9.55 -8.04
CA MET A 15 -7.45 9.12 -9.38
C MET A 15 -6.22 9.93 -9.82
N MET A 16 -6.22 11.25 -9.58
CA MET A 16 -5.11 12.13 -9.95
C MET A 16 -3.81 11.76 -9.25
N GLY A 17 -3.86 11.44 -7.96
CA GLY A 17 -2.67 11.01 -7.22
C GLY A 17 -2.05 9.73 -7.78
N THR A 18 -2.88 8.74 -8.16
CA THR A 18 -2.39 7.53 -8.84
C THR A 18 -1.72 7.85 -10.18
N ILE A 19 -2.35 8.67 -11.03
CA ILE A 19 -1.80 9.05 -12.33
C ILE A 19 -0.47 9.81 -12.16
N LEU A 20 -0.40 10.73 -11.20
CA LEU A 20 0.83 11.46 -10.89
C LEU A 20 1.96 10.52 -10.47
N SER A 21 1.69 9.55 -9.61
CA SER A 21 2.73 8.62 -9.15
C SER A 21 3.29 7.70 -10.24
N ILE A 22 2.45 7.30 -11.21
CA ILE A 22 2.85 6.42 -12.32
C ILE A 22 3.59 7.22 -13.41
N SER A 23 3.16 8.46 -13.67
CA SER A 23 3.73 9.29 -14.74
C SER A 23 4.98 10.07 -14.33
N SER A 24 5.30 10.13 -13.04
CA SER A 24 6.39 10.97 -12.55
C SER A 24 7.78 10.37 -12.80
N ASN A 25 8.67 11.17 -13.40
CA ASN A 25 10.07 10.80 -13.61
C ASN A 25 10.97 10.99 -12.38
N SER A 26 10.49 11.71 -11.35
CA SER A 26 11.27 11.98 -10.13
C SER A 26 10.66 11.28 -8.92
N TRP A 27 11.53 10.76 -8.05
CA TRP A 27 11.13 10.14 -6.78
C TRP A 27 10.27 11.03 -5.89
N PHE A 28 10.53 12.35 -5.93
CA PHE A 28 9.70 13.31 -5.21
C PHE A 28 8.29 13.42 -5.81
N GLY A 29 8.15 13.36 -7.14
CA GLY A 29 6.85 13.30 -7.81
C GLY A 29 6.07 12.03 -7.45
N VAL A 30 6.75 10.88 -7.39
CA VAL A 30 6.17 9.61 -6.94
C VAL A 30 5.60 9.75 -5.53
N TRP A 31 6.42 10.27 -4.60
CA TRP A 31 6.02 10.51 -3.21
C TRP A 31 4.81 11.44 -3.12
N MET A 32 4.82 12.54 -3.88
CA MET A 32 3.72 13.51 -3.89
C MET A 32 2.41 12.89 -4.39
N GLY A 33 2.46 12.07 -5.45
CA GLY A 33 1.28 11.34 -5.94
C GLY A 33 0.71 10.37 -4.89
N LEU A 34 1.58 9.65 -4.19
CA LEU A 34 1.17 8.75 -3.10
C LEU A 34 0.61 9.49 -1.88
N GLU A 35 1.07 10.71 -1.58
CA GLU A 35 0.50 11.56 -0.52
C GLU A 35 -0.88 12.12 -0.89
N ILE A 36 -1.06 12.54 -2.14
CA ILE A 36 -2.38 12.97 -2.64
C ILE A 36 -3.39 11.82 -2.52
N ASN A 37 -2.99 10.58 -2.83
CA ASN A 37 -3.83 9.39 -2.63
C ASN A 37 -4.21 9.17 -1.16
N LEU A 38 -3.25 9.33 -0.25
CA LEU A 38 -3.48 9.20 1.19
C LEU A 38 -4.48 10.24 1.69
N LEU A 39 -4.23 11.52 1.40
CA LEU A 39 -5.03 12.63 1.90
C LEU A 39 -6.44 12.66 1.29
N SER A 40 -6.60 12.24 0.04
CA SER A 40 -7.91 12.13 -0.61
C SER A 40 -8.74 10.95 -0.10
N PHE A 41 -8.09 9.86 0.34
CA PHE A 41 -8.79 8.66 0.80
C PHE A 41 -9.31 8.77 2.24
N ILE A 42 -8.63 9.50 3.12
CA ILE A 42 -9.04 9.63 4.53
C ILE A 42 -10.47 10.20 4.68
N PRO A 43 -10.85 11.29 3.99
CA PRO A 43 -12.23 11.80 4.02
C PRO A 43 -13.26 10.82 3.44
N LEU A 44 -12.86 9.90 2.57
CA LEU A 44 -13.75 8.84 2.07
C LEU A 44 -13.96 7.75 3.13
N LEU A 45 -12.96 7.48 3.97
CA LEU A 45 -13.03 6.51 5.07
C LEU A 45 -13.82 7.02 6.29
N THR A 46 -13.70 8.31 6.60
CA THR A 46 -14.33 8.90 7.80
C THR A 46 -15.85 8.97 7.65
N SER A 47 -16.54 8.86 8.78
CA SER A 47 -17.98 9.12 8.82
C SER A 47 -18.34 9.82 10.12
N ASN A 48 -19.09 10.92 10.04
CA ASN A 48 -19.47 11.68 11.23
C ASN A 48 -20.39 10.90 12.19
N LYS A 49 -20.93 9.74 11.76
CA LYS A 49 -21.90 8.96 12.51
C LYS A 49 -21.30 7.73 13.21
N ASN A 50 -20.29 7.10 12.61
CA ASN A 50 -19.76 5.84 13.12
C ASN A 50 -18.35 6.04 13.68
N MET A 51 -18.23 5.92 15.01
CA MET A 51 -16.94 6.03 15.71
C MET A 51 -15.92 4.98 15.25
N MET A 52 -16.38 3.75 14.97
CA MET A 52 -15.56 2.67 14.40
C MET A 52 -14.93 3.04 13.04
N MET A 53 -15.67 3.75 12.18
CA MET A 53 -15.12 4.20 10.89
C MET A 53 -14.05 5.28 11.10
N ASN A 54 -14.24 6.16 12.07
CA ASN A 54 -13.23 7.18 12.40
C ASN A 54 -11.97 6.55 12.98
N GLU A 55 -12.07 5.55 13.86
CA GLU A 55 -10.92 4.80 14.35
C GLU A 55 -10.14 4.14 13.18
N SER A 56 -10.85 3.52 12.24
CA SER A 56 -10.24 2.90 11.06
C SER A 56 -9.49 3.91 10.18
N SER A 57 -10.04 5.13 10.02
CA SER A 57 -9.39 6.19 9.25
C SER A 57 -8.10 6.69 9.94
N ILE A 58 -8.07 6.73 11.27
CA ILE A 58 -6.89 7.12 12.05
C ILE A 58 -5.81 6.03 11.94
N LYS A 59 -6.19 4.75 12.07
CA LYS A 59 -5.25 3.62 11.86
C LYS A 59 -4.62 3.66 10.47
N TYR A 60 -5.44 3.87 9.44
CA TYR A 60 -4.97 4.02 8.06
C TYR A 60 -4.00 5.20 7.94
N PHE A 61 -4.36 6.37 8.46
CA PHE A 61 -3.51 7.57 8.38
C PHE A 61 -2.13 7.34 9.02
N ILE A 62 -2.09 6.84 10.26
CA ILE A 62 -0.83 6.67 11.00
C ILE A 62 0.12 5.74 10.25
N VAL A 63 -0.38 4.59 9.79
CA VAL A 63 0.43 3.59 9.11
C VAL A 63 0.94 4.12 7.76
N GLN A 64 0.06 4.76 6.98
CA GLN A 64 0.42 5.25 5.64
C GLN A 64 1.34 6.48 5.70
N ALA A 65 1.20 7.33 6.72
CA ALA A 65 2.12 8.45 6.98
C ALA A 65 3.50 7.94 7.46
N MET A 66 3.55 6.88 8.26
CA MET A 66 4.81 6.22 8.61
C MET A 66 5.48 5.63 7.36
N ALA A 67 4.71 5.01 6.47
CA ALA A 67 5.22 4.51 5.19
C ALA A 67 5.80 5.63 4.32
N SER A 68 5.11 6.76 4.21
CA SER A 68 5.52 7.85 3.33
C SER A 68 6.75 8.60 3.86
N THR A 69 6.88 8.73 5.17
CA THR A 69 8.08 9.29 5.80
C THR A 69 9.29 8.37 5.64
N MET A 70 9.13 7.04 5.76
CA MET A 70 10.19 6.08 5.45
C MET A 70 10.63 6.18 3.98
N LEU A 71 9.67 6.29 3.06
CA LEU A 71 9.93 6.45 1.63
C LEU A 71 10.73 7.74 1.38
N LEU A 72 10.29 8.88 1.90
CA LEU A 72 11.00 10.16 1.72
C LEU A 72 12.40 10.14 2.33
N PHE A 73 12.56 9.55 3.52
CA PHE A 73 13.88 9.38 4.15
C PHE A 73 14.81 8.53 3.27
N SER A 74 14.33 7.43 2.71
CA SER A 74 15.14 6.59 1.81
C SER A 74 15.57 7.32 0.54
N ILE A 75 14.70 8.15 -0.06
CA ILE A 75 15.05 8.98 -1.22
C ILE A 75 16.15 9.98 -0.86
N LEU A 76 16.04 10.64 0.30
CA LEU A 76 17.04 11.61 0.75
C LEU A 76 18.39 10.94 0.99
N LEU A 77 18.42 9.74 1.57
CA LEU A 77 19.66 8.97 1.74
C LEU A 77 20.35 8.68 0.39
N ILE A 78 19.57 8.27 -0.62
CA ILE A 78 20.09 8.02 -1.97
C ILE A 78 20.65 9.31 -2.59
N GLN A 79 19.94 10.43 -2.46
CA GLN A 79 20.34 11.71 -3.04
C GLN A 79 21.58 12.31 -2.40
N MET A 80 21.73 12.18 -1.08
CA MET A 80 22.88 12.70 -0.36
C MET A 80 24.18 11.95 -0.66
N LYS A 81 24.12 10.81 -1.40
CA LYS A 81 25.26 9.95 -1.73
C LYS A 81 26.16 9.70 -0.53
N TYR A 82 25.55 9.45 0.62
CA TYR A 82 26.32 9.26 1.85
C TYR A 82 27.22 8.03 1.66
N PRO A 83 28.53 8.14 1.91
CA PRO A 83 29.41 6.98 1.90
C PRO A 83 29.10 6.18 3.16
N MET A 84 28.02 5.41 3.15
CA MET A 84 27.87 4.36 4.14
C MET A 84 29.04 3.37 3.90
N GLY A 85 29.59 2.80 4.96
CA GLY A 85 30.53 1.70 4.83
C GLY A 85 29.77 0.40 4.57
N TRP A 86 30.43 -0.50 3.84
CA TRP A 86 30.21 -1.96 3.75
C TRP A 86 28.73 -2.35 3.49
N GLU A 87 28.37 -2.36 2.19
CA GLU A 87 27.07 -2.80 1.61
C GLU A 87 25.93 -1.75 1.58
N THR A 88 26.23 -0.59 1.01
CA THR A 88 25.37 0.59 1.02
C THR A 88 24.22 0.60 0.03
N GLU A 89 24.31 -0.10 -1.09
CA GLU A 89 23.28 -0.02 -2.13
C GLU A 89 22.02 -0.82 -1.75
N PHE A 90 22.17 -1.84 -0.90
CA PHE A 90 21.05 -2.66 -0.45
C PHE A 90 20.19 -2.00 0.63
N ILE A 91 20.77 -1.14 1.48
CA ILE A 91 20.03 -0.56 2.60
C ILE A 91 18.91 0.40 2.12
N PRO A 92 19.18 1.41 1.26
CA PRO A 92 18.13 2.29 0.77
C PRO A 92 17.08 1.58 -0.09
N SER A 93 17.48 0.58 -0.88
CA SER A 93 16.54 -0.21 -1.70
C SER A 93 15.63 -1.12 -0.83
N MET A 94 16.15 -1.70 0.25
CA MET A 94 15.33 -2.38 1.26
C MET A 94 14.38 -1.42 1.99
N MET A 95 14.80 -0.18 2.26
CA MET A 95 13.92 0.83 2.86
C MET A 95 12.79 1.26 1.91
N ILE A 96 13.09 1.46 0.62
CA ILE A 96 12.05 1.76 -0.38
C ILE A 96 11.05 0.60 -0.46
N SER A 97 11.53 -0.63 -0.63
CA SER A 97 10.65 -1.81 -0.73
C SER A 97 9.82 -2.03 0.53
N SER A 98 10.41 -1.94 1.73
CA SER A 98 9.64 -2.04 2.98
C SER A 98 8.58 -0.94 3.13
N SER A 99 8.87 0.29 2.73
CA SER A 99 7.89 1.39 2.75
C SER A 99 6.69 1.11 1.84
N LEU A 100 6.93 0.63 0.61
CA LEU A 100 5.86 0.30 -0.35
C LEU A 100 5.06 -0.92 0.10
N LEU A 101 5.73 -1.94 0.62
CA LEU A 101 5.08 -3.16 1.15
C LEU A 101 4.20 -2.86 2.36
N LEU A 102 4.62 -1.90 3.20
CA LEU A 102 3.80 -1.38 4.29
C LEU A 102 2.56 -0.63 3.77
N LYS A 103 2.70 0.20 2.71
CA LYS A 103 1.55 0.86 2.05
C LYS A 103 0.54 -0.13 1.49
N ILE A 104 1.01 -1.24 0.93
CA ILE A 104 0.18 -2.25 0.27
C ILE A 104 -0.44 -3.25 1.28
N GLY A 105 0.15 -3.38 2.48
CA GLY A 105 -0.32 -4.30 3.52
C GLY A 105 0.18 -5.74 3.35
N ALA A 106 1.35 -5.94 2.72
CA ALA A 106 1.99 -7.25 2.64
C ALA A 106 2.52 -7.67 4.01
N ALA A 107 2.52 -8.97 4.31
CA ALA A 107 3.09 -9.46 5.57
C ALA A 107 4.62 -9.31 5.58
N PRO A 108 5.25 -8.95 6.73
CA PRO A 108 4.68 -8.86 8.08
C PRO A 108 3.89 -7.58 8.38
N PHE A 109 3.88 -6.56 7.51
CA PHE A 109 3.23 -5.26 7.71
C PHE A 109 1.71 -5.24 7.52
N HIS A 110 1.05 -6.39 7.65
CA HIS A 110 -0.34 -6.60 7.25
C HIS A 110 -1.38 -6.25 8.34
N PHE A 111 -1.00 -6.13 9.61
CA PHE A 111 -1.95 -6.05 10.74
C PHE A 111 -2.99 -4.94 10.64
N TRP A 112 -2.62 -3.79 10.08
CA TRP A 112 -3.53 -2.67 9.90
C TRP A 112 -4.66 -2.96 8.90
N PHE A 113 -4.40 -3.84 7.92
CA PHE A 113 -5.26 -4.01 6.76
C PHE A 113 -6.59 -4.72 7.11
N PRO A 114 -6.61 -5.88 7.82
CA PRO A 114 -7.85 -6.51 8.28
C PRO A 114 -8.66 -5.64 9.24
N GLU A 115 -8.00 -4.87 10.10
CA GLU A 115 -8.67 -3.98 11.06
C GLU A 115 -9.41 -2.83 10.35
N VAL A 116 -8.74 -2.18 9.39
CA VAL A 116 -9.37 -1.10 8.60
C VAL A 116 -10.52 -1.64 7.74
N MET A 117 -10.37 -2.83 7.18
CA MET A 117 -11.45 -3.49 6.43
C MET A 117 -12.66 -3.86 7.29
N GLY A 118 -12.44 -4.36 8.51
CA GLY A 118 -13.51 -4.78 9.40
C GLY A 118 -14.48 -3.65 9.79
N ALA A 119 -14.00 -2.40 9.81
CA ALA A 119 -14.79 -1.23 10.22
C ALA A 119 -15.31 -0.36 9.05
N SER A 120 -14.72 -0.46 7.86
CA SER A 120 -15.04 0.41 6.71
C SER A 120 -16.29 -0.02 5.93
N SER A 121 -16.83 0.89 5.12
CA SER A 121 -17.99 0.62 4.25
C SER A 121 -17.58 -0.21 3.02
N TRP A 122 -18.49 -0.99 2.43
CA TRP A 122 -18.20 -1.86 1.28
C TRP A 122 -17.53 -1.15 0.10
N ASN A 123 -18.00 0.06 -0.25
CA ASN A 123 -17.40 0.83 -1.34
C ASN A 123 -15.95 1.22 -1.02
N ASN A 124 -15.67 1.54 0.25
CA ASN A 124 -14.32 1.88 0.67
C ASN A 124 -13.43 0.63 0.74
N CYS A 125 -13.98 -0.52 1.16
CA CYS A 125 -13.27 -1.80 1.11
C CYS A 125 -12.85 -2.14 -0.33
N LEU A 126 -13.74 -1.94 -1.30
CA LEU A 126 -13.42 -2.14 -2.72
C LEU A 126 -12.25 -1.26 -3.15
N THR A 127 -12.34 0.06 -2.92
CA THR A 127 -11.25 0.99 -3.28
C THR A 127 -9.94 0.69 -2.57
N LEU A 128 -9.98 0.15 -1.35
CA LEU A 128 -8.79 -0.21 -0.58
C LEU A 128 -8.13 -1.49 -1.10
N MET A 129 -8.92 -2.48 -1.55
CA MET A 129 -8.37 -3.72 -2.13
C MET A 129 -7.84 -3.55 -3.55
N THR A 130 -8.40 -2.64 -4.35
CA THR A 130 -8.04 -2.49 -5.76
C THR A 130 -7.25 -1.21 -5.99
N TRP A 131 -7.90 -0.06 -5.90
CA TRP A 131 -7.34 1.22 -6.35
C TRP A 131 -6.11 1.64 -5.57
N GLN A 132 -6.13 1.50 -4.24
CA GLN A 132 -5.00 1.88 -3.39
C GLN A 132 -3.74 1.02 -3.60
N LYS A 133 -3.87 -0.16 -4.23
CA LYS A 133 -2.72 -1.04 -4.52
C LYS A 133 -2.01 -0.67 -5.82
N ILE A 134 -2.69 -0.04 -6.78
CA ILE A 134 -2.14 0.21 -8.13
C ILE A 134 -0.85 1.04 -8.06
N ALA A 135 -0.91 2.24 -7.48
CA ALA A 135 0.23 3.13 -7.45
C ALA A 135 1.44 2.55 -6.69
N PRO A 136 1.31 2.03 -5.46
CA PRO A 136 2.43 1.41 -4.77
C PRO A 136 3.01 0.17 -5.50
N MET A 137 2.18 -0.63 -6.17
CA MET A 137 2.66 -1.81 -6.92
C MET A 137 3.41 -1.42 -8.19
N MET A 138 2.95 -0.41 -8.93
CA MET A 138 3.68 0.15 -10.07
C MET A 138 5.04 0.71 -9.63
N VAL A 139 5.08 1.46 -8.52
CA VAL A 139 6.35 1.97 -8.00
C VAL A 139 7.25 0.82 -7.55
N LEU A 140 6.68 -0.24 -6.96
CA LEU A 140 7.45 -1.41 -6.56
C LEU A 140 8.08 -2.12 -7.76
N SER A 141 7.40 -2.20 -8.92
CA SER A 141 7.93 -2.87 -10.12
C SER A 141 9.26 -2.26 -10.58
N TYR A 142 9.38 -0.93 -10.55
CA TYR A 142 10.62 -0.23 -10.91
C TYR A 142 11.78 -0.48 -9.92
N CYS A 143 11.46 -0.87 -8.69
CA CYS A 143 12.44 -0.97 -7.60
C CYS A 143 12.80 -2.41 -7.26
N ILE A 144 12.06 -3.39 -7.77
CA ILE A 144 12.09 -4.74 -7.23
C ILE A 144 13.43 -5.41 -7.55
N GLN A 145 14.12 -5.85 -6.51
CA GLN A 145 15.36 -6.62 -6.64
C GLN A 145 15.18 -7.97 -5.98
N LEU A 146 15.54 -9.02 -6.72
CA LEU A 146 15.43 -10.39 -6.26
C LEU A 146 16.42 -10.62 -5.11
N SER A 147 15.89 -10.61 -3.89
CA SER A 147 16.64 -10.68 -2.65
C SER A 147 15.94 -11.61 -1.66
N ASN A 148 16.71 -12.12 -0.69
CA ASN A 148 16.15 -12.94 0.39
C ASN A 148 15.01 -12.23 1.12
N PHE A 149 15.08 -10.89 1.24
CA PHE A 149 14.03 -10.08 1.83
C PHE A 149 12.69 -10.24 1.10
N ILE A 150 12.66 -10.08 -0.23
CA ILE A 150 11.40 -10.21 -0.99
C ILE A 150 10.84 -11.64 -0.93
N TRP A 151 11.71 -12.66 -0.99
CA TRP A 151 11.29 -14.05 -0.83
C TRP A 151 10.61 -14.32 0.52
N THR A 152 11.17 -13.77 1.61
CA THR A 152 10.52 -13.91 2.94
C THR A 152 9.13 -13.27 2.96
N ILE A 153 8.95 -12.13 2.31
CA ILE A 153 7.67 -11.42 2.24
C ILE A 153 6.64 -12.19 1.42
N ILE A 154 7.04 -12.77 0.29
CA ILE A 154 6.16 -13.63 -0.53
C ILE A 154 5.65 -14.81 0.29
N ILE A 155 6.56 -15.54 0.95
CA ILE A 155 6.18 -16.72 1.74
C ILE A 155 5.30 -16.32 2.93
N LEU A 156 5.69 -15.29 3.68
CA LEU A 156 4.92 -14.82 4.83
C LEU A 156 3.52 -14.33 4.44
N SER A 157 3.38 -13.59 3.35
CA SER A 157 2.08 -13.07 2.90
C SER A 157 1.12 -14.19 2.48
N ILE A 158 1.62 -15.23 1.80
CA ILE A 158 0.81 -16.40 1.44
C ILE A 158 0.39 -17.17 2.69
N VAL A 159 1.32 -17.48 3.60
CA VAL A 159 1.04 -18.26 4.82
C VAL A 159 0.09 -17.51 5.75
N ILE A 160 0.37 -16.24 6.03
CA ILE A 160 -0.43 -15.42 6.94
C ILE A 160 -1.80 -15.11 6.32
N GLY A 161 -1.87 -14.86 5.01
CA GLY A 161 -3.14 -14.68 4.32
C GLY A 161 -4.02 -15.92 4.41
N ALA A 162 -3.45 -17.11 4.17
CA ALA A 162 -4.19 -18.37 4.26
C ALA A 162 -4.61 -18.69 5.70
N MET A 163 -3.67 -18.68 6.66
CA MET A 163 -3.96 -19.03 8.05
C MET A 163 -4.86 -18.01 8.74
N GLY A 164 -4.61 -16.72 8.51
CA GLY A 164 -5.38 -15.62 9.11
C GLY A 164 -6.83 -15.59 8.64
N GLY A 165 -7.11 -16.01 7.41
CA GLY A 165 -8.46 -16.06 6.84
C GLY A 165 -9.34 -17.17 7.40
N LEU A 166 -8.76 -18.32 7.81
CA LEU A 166 -9.53 -19.50 8.25
C LEU A 166 -10.36 -19.24 9.52
N ASN A 167 -9.93 -18.33 10.38
CA ASN A 167 -10.58 -18.06 11.67
C ASN A 167 -11.45 -16.78 11.66
N GLN A 168 -11.73 -16.20 10.49
CA GLN A 168 -12.54 -14.98 10.39
C GLN A 168 -14.00 -15.30 10.08
N THR A 169 -14.91 -14.75 10.87
CA THR A 169 -16.36 -14.84 10.63
C THR A 169 -16.89 -13.68 9.79
N SER A 170 -16.21 -12.53 9.80
CA SER A 170 -16.66 -11.36 9.03
C SER A 170 -16.16 -11.43 7.58
N LEU A 171 -17.07 -11.25 6.62
CA LEU A 171 -16.74 -11.26 5.19
C LEU A 171 -15.68 -10.22 4.83
N ARG A 172 -15.72 -9.03 5.47
CA ARG A 172 -14.75 -7.95 5.22
C ARG A 172 -13.33 -8.35 5.64
N GLN A 173 -13.16 -8.99 6.80
CA GLN A 173 -11.84 -9.47 7.22
C GLN A 173 -11.38 -10.68 6.40
N LEU A 174 -12.30 -11.59 6.03
CA LEU A 174 -11.98 -12.72 5.17
C LEU A 174 -11.45 -12.26 3.81
N LEU A 175 -12.12 -11.28 3.18
CA LEU A 175 -11.62 -10.64 1.96
C LEU A 175 -10.29 -9.91 2.18
N ALA A 176 -10.08 -9.35 3.37
CA ALA A 176 -8.82 -8.70 3.68
C ALA A 176 -7.65 -9.68 3.63
N TYR A 177 -7.79 -10.84 4.28
CA TYR A 177 -6.79 -11.91 4.30
C TYR A 177 -6.62 -12.59 2.93
N SER A 178 -7.69 -12.78 2.15
CA SER A 178 -7.54 -13.26 0.78
C SER A 178 -6.70 -12.27 -0.04
N SER A 179 -6.93 -10.96 0.11
CA SER A 179 -6.12 -9.96 -0.57
C SER A 179 -4.64 -9.99 -0.13
N ILE A 180 -4.34 -10.34 1.12
CA ILE A 180 -2.96 -10.52 1.61
C ILE A 180 -2.31 -11.74 0.96
N SER A 181 -3.06 -12.83 0.77
CA SER A 181 -2.54 -14.01 0.06
C SER A 181 -2.27 -13.71 -1.43
N HIS A 182 -3.18 -13.00 -2.10
CA HIS A 182 -2.99 -12.59 -3.49
C HIS A 182 -1.85 -11.59 -3.65
N LEU A 183 -1.56 -10.74 -2.65
CA LEU A 183 -0.38 -9.87 -2.64
C LEU A 183 0.92 -10.67 -2.76
N GLY A 184 1.05 -11.79 -2.04
CA GLY A 184 2.23 -12.66 -2.16
C GLY A 184 2.43 -13.17 -3.58
N TRP A 185 1.36 -13.63 -4.22
CA TRP A 185 1.39 -14.07 -5.62
C TRP A 185 1.70 -12.92 -6.59
N MET A 186 1.15 -11.73 -6.39
CA MET A 186 1.47 -10.57 -7.23
C MET A 186 2.92 -10.11 -7.11
N ILE A 187 3.48 -10.13 -5.89
CA ILE A 187 4.89 -9.82 -5.69
C ILE A 187 5.76 -10.92 -6.35
N SER A 188 5.34 -12.19 -6.30
CA SER A 188 6.03 -13.28 -6.98
C SER A 188 5.96 -13.21 -8.51
N SER A 189 4.87 -12.70 -9.09
CA SER A 189 4.79 -12.50 -10.54
C SER A 189 5.63 -11.30 -10.98
N LEU A 190 5.63 -10.21 -10.18
CA LEU A 190 6.50 -9.04 -10.41
C LEU A 190 7.97 -9.41 -10.47
N THR A 191 8.46 -10.34 -9.65
CA THR A 191 9.88 -10.75 -9.68
C THR A 191 10.25 -11.55 -10.93
N VAL A 192 9.27 -12.13 -11.63
CA VAL A 192 9.49 -12.86 -12.88
C VAL A 192 9.39 -11.91 -14.08
N SER A 193 8.30 -11.14 -14.16
CA SER A 193 8.09 -10.18 -15.25
C SER A 193 6.94 -9.23 -14.93
N GLU A 194 7.07 -7.97 -15.37
CA GLU A 194 6.01 -6.97 -15.24
C GLU A 194 4.73 -7.37 -15.99
N THR A 195 4.85 -8.02 -17.16
CA THR A 195 3.69 -8.43 -17.98
C THR A 195 2.82 -9.48 -17.30
N ILE A 196 3.42 -10.48 -16.64
CA ILE A 196 2.65 -11.50 -15.90
C ILE A 196 1.95 -10.86 -14.69
N TRP A 197 2.59 -9.87 -14.06
CA TRP A 197 1.94 -9.13 -12.98
C TRP A 197 0.72 -8.35 -13.46
N GLU A 198 0.84 -7.59 -14.55
CA GLU A 198 -0.28 -6.84 -15.13
C GLU A 198 -1.44 -7.77 -15.56
N LEU A 199 -1.14 -8.97 -16.05
CA LEU A 199 -2.17 -9.97 -16.40
C LEU A 199 -2.87 -10.58 -15.18
N TYR A 200 -2.19 -10.63 -14.05
CA TYR A 200 -2.73 -11.22 -12.83
C TYR A 200 -3.57 -10.23 -12.01
N PHE A 201 -3.18 -8.95 -12.00
CA PHE A 201 -3.85 -7.89 -11.22
C PHE A 201 -5.24 -7.55 -11.78
#